data_AF-A0A6V8E1P6-F1
#
_entry.id   AF-A0A6V8E1P6-F1
#
_cell.length_a   1.000
_cell.length_b   1.000
_cell.length_c   1.000
_cell.angle_alpha   90.00
_cell.angle_beta   90.00
_cell.angle_gamma   90.00
#
_symmetry.space_group_name_H-M   'P 1'
#
loop_
_entity.id
_entity.type
_entity.pdbx_description
1 polymer ?
#
loop_
_entity_poly.entity_id
_entity_poly.type
_entity_poly.pdbx_seq_one_letter_code
_entity_poly.pdbx_strand_id
1 'polypeptide(L)'
;PLPDGDHVITAKINPFNEDGFEQEHVDNDETSGVLTIYPIPDVYVDANALPTVPSVQSGEDVEWRVTMENTGDIGVSGNVQYEFDGLQGQSPPILLNAGEAFTWTVSLPTALGAHTAEFEGQWVAAPGSWDANKQNSFATGSVLVESKLKLDWEYASLELLDAENNPATMPLIDGEAYTLNIGLTSQETGQANYTCQDSSNTLLSSMEVNVENRGDRTSLSCTFAATASMTTVRLIPEDSSISSTFSRSFSTLATNAGGDDAGSSSESGTVALFGIIAVVLIAALVAAVVLTREREEEVERDIFEYCPACDGELEGTEDRCPHCSFNLKKARNQFHNCHECGETVPDLMENCAYCGAQQDVSSFFERRERREPRQIVKEEVALPEENEDEIVTGTQNFADAVKEFGFDEEHLEEEWDANIEAAEAEVEAAYDRRYADELATEEMTDEEREAYFERVTTTLSARRSDDVQDLDSILSEKGELKSLAKETGELSASDAAIREQLFEITGEDGVMPGEKVKIGMSLTDSAFAGNEVSEATANFSFDDKEERPVAGTEKKASETSPAKGRKAVRRRPSRQAKKEEAPPETDVCGACGADVPIGANECGVCGAKFG
;
A
#
# COMPACT_ATOMS: atom_id res chain seq x y z
N PRO A 1 48.37 12.59 47.02
CA PRO A 1 47.72 11.45 46.34
C PRO A 1 48.61 10.21 46.42
N LEU A 2 48.07 9.13 46.96
CA LEU A 2 48.72 7.82 46.88
C LEU A 2 48.66 7.35 45.41
N PRO A 3 49.70 6.67 44.89
CA PRO A 3 49.69 6.11 43.54
C PRO A 3 48.71 4.94 43.44
N ASP A 4 48.37 4.49 42.24
CA ASP A 4 47.48 3.34 42.05
C ASP A 4 48.10 2.06 42.65
N GLY A 5 47.24 1.14 43.10
CA GLY A 5 47.62 -0.15 43.68
C GLY A 5 47.21 -0.34 45.13
N ASP A 6 47.72 -1.40 45.74
CA ASP A 6 47.41 -1.79 47.12
C ASP A 6 48.30 -1.06 48.12
N HIS A 7 47.67 -0.37 49.07
CA HIS A 7 48.32 0.33 50.16
C HIS A 7 47.93 -0.29 51.48
N VAL A 8 48.92 -0.61 52.32
CA VAL A 8 48.65 -1.02 53.71
C VAL A 8 48.55 0.24 54.56
N ILE A 9 47.38 0.48 55.13
CA ILE A 9 47.13 1.59 56.05
C ILE A 9 47.14 1.04 57.47
N THR A 10 48.07 1.54 58.28
CA THR A 10 48.14 1.22 59.70
C THR A 10 47.60 2.40 60.51
N ALA A 11 46.50 2.18 61.23
CA ALA A 11 46.01 3.09 62.23
C ALA A 11 46.68 2.76 63.57
N LYS A 12 47.39 3.73 64.13
CA LYS A 12 48.06 3.61 65.44
C LYS A 12 47.38 4.51 66.46
N ILE A 13 46.94 3.95 67.57
CA ILE A 13 46.43 4.69 68.70
C ILE A 13 47.62 5.27 69.46
N ASN A 14 47.69 6.60 69.50
CA ASN A 14 48.62 7.32 70.38
C ASN A 14 47.80 8.13 71.39
N PRO A 15 47.54 7.58 72.60
CA PRO A 15 46.65 8.20 73.58
C PRO A 15 47.25 9.45 74.22
N PHE A 16 48.58 9.61 74.20
CA PHE A 16 49.24 10.74 74.84
C PHE A 16 49.54 11.89 73.89
N ASN A 17 49.77 11.62 72.59
CA ASN A 17 50.08 12.60 71.54
C ASN A 17 51.09 13.68 71.98
N GLU A 18 52.00 13.33 72.90
CA GLU A 18 53.00 14.18 73.53
C GLU A 18 54.30 13.37 73.65
N ASP A 19 55.43 14.01 73.31
CA ASP A 19 56.75 13.37 73.37
C ASP A 19 57.15 13.08 74.82
N GLY A 20 57.57 11.84 75.11
CA GLY A 20 58.12 11.43 76.40
C GLY A 20 57.22 10.55 77.27
N PHE A 21 56.00 10.23 76.83
CA PHE A 21 55.14 9.23 77.46
C PHE A 21 55.20 7.91 76.67
N GLU A 22 55.83 6.89 77.26
CA GLU A 22 55.84 5.52 76.71
C GLU A 22 54.71 4.70 77.34
N GLN A 23 53.92 4.03 76.49
CA GLN A 23 52.89 3.08 76.94
C GLN A 23 53.53 1.79 77.45
N GLU A 24 53.00 1.22 78.53
CA GLU A 24 53.49 -0.05 79.09
C GLU A 24 53.17 -1.27 78.22
N HIS A 25 52.15 -1.19 77.35
CA HIS A 25 51.70 -2.27 76.49
C HIS A 25 51.20 -1.70 75.17
N VAL A 26 51.67 -2.23 74.04
CA VAL A 26 51.36 -1.71 72.68
C VAL A 26 50.70 -2.73 71.76
N ASP A 27 50.44 -3.96 72.25
CA ASP A 27 50.02 -5.08 71.40
C ASP A 27 48.63 -4.92 70.75
N ASN A 28 47.83 -3.94 71.18
CA ASN A 28 46.52 -3.61 70.59
C ASN A 28 46.44 -2.16 70.09
N ASP A 29 47.58 -1.49 69.96
CA ASP A 29 47.62 -0.08 69.57
C ASP A 29 47.67 0.10 68.06
N GLU A 30 47.94 -0.96 67.30
CA GLU A 30 48.05 -0.92 65.85
C GLU A 30 47.03 -1.84 65.21
N THR A 31 46.29 -1.31 64.24
CA THR A 31 45.44 -2.08 63.34
C THR A 31 45.79 -1.72 61.91
N SER A 32 45.92 -2.72 61.05
CA SER A 32 46.25 -2.54 59.64
C SER A 32 45.11 -3.00 58.76
N GLY A 33 44.74 -2.18 57.77
CA GLY A 33 43.84 -2.54 56.69
C GLY A 33 44.51 -2.35 55.33
N VAL A 34 43.94 -2.95 54.29
CA VAL A 34 44.37 -2.72 52.90
C VAL A 34 43.41 -1.71 52.27
N LEU A 35 43.96 -0.69 51.64
CA LEU A 35 43.25 0.24 50.76
C LEU A 35 43.78 0.05 49.34
N THR A 36 42.92 -0.40 48.43
CA THR A 36 43.22 -0.48 47.00
C THR A 36 42.76 0.80 46.32
N ILE A 37 43.65 1.43 45.56
CA ILE A 37 43.35 2.59 44.72
C ILE A 37 43.39 2.11 43.27
N TYR A 38 42.24 2.11 42.61
CA TYR A 38 42.13 1.72 41.19
C TYR A 38 42.51 2.88 40.27
N PRO A 39 43.10 2.59 39.09
CA PRO A 39 43.27 3.60 38.05
C PRO A 39 41.90 4.14 37.61
N ILE A 40 41.90 5.35 37.04
CA ILE A 40 40.67 5.94 36.48
C ILE A 40 40.21 5.06 35.29
N PRO A 41 38.98 4.55 35.30
CA PRO A 41 38.42 3.78 34.19
C PRO A 41 38.38 4.56 32.88
N ASP A 42 38.42 3.82 31.79
CA ASP A 42 38.32 4.34 30.44
C ASP A 42 37.29 3.55 29.64
N VAL A 43 36.42 4.26 28.92
CA VAL A 43 35.42 3.64 28.04
C VAL A 43 35.89 3.80 26.61
N TYR A 44 36.33 2.69 26.04
CA TYR A 44 36.67 2.61 24.64
C TYR A 44 35.39 2.40 23.83
N VAL A 45 35.15 3.23 22.82
CA VAL A 45 34.05 3.03 21.87
C VAL A 45 34.68 2.63 20.54
N ASP A 46 34.10 1.62 19.88
CA ASP A 46 34.52 1.26 18.53
C ASP A 46 34.32 2.47 17.60
N ALA A 47 35.38 2.85 16.89
CA ALA A 47 35.38 4.02 16.01
C ALA A 47 34.38 3.88 14.86
N ASN A 48 33.97 2.65 14.55
CA ASN A 48 33.03 2.37 13.48
C ASN A 48 31.65 2.05 14.07
N ALA A 49 30.71 2.98 13.92
CA ALA A 49 29.30 2.68 14.10
C ALA A 49 28.83 1.84 12.89
N LEU A 50 28.29 0.65 13.14
CA LEU A 50 27.88 -0.26 12.09
C LEU A 50 26.38 -0.10 11.81
N PRO A 51 25.98 0.33 10.60
CA PRO A 51 24.59 0.24 10.19
C PRO A 51 24.25 -1.23 9.88
N THR A 52 23.00 -1.63 10.09
CA THR A 52 22.54 -2.98 9.73
C THR A 52 22.60 -3.26 8.24
N VAL A 53 22.46 -2.22 7.42
CA VAL A 53 22.49 -2.29 5.96
C VAL A 53 23.39 -1.18 5.40
N PRO A 54 24.10 -1.42 4.30
CA PRO A 54 24.99 -0.43 3.69
C PRO A 54 24.23 0.67 2.91
N SER A 55 22.99 0.40 2.51
CA SER A 55 22.09 1.38 1.87
C SER A 55 20.63 1.18 2.27
N VAL A 56 19.86 2.27 2.26
CA VAL A 56 18.41 2.30 2.55
C VAL A 56 17.68 3.21 1.57
N GLN A 57 16.36 3.05 1.44
CA GLN A 57 15.56 4.00 0.67
C GLN A 57 15.32 5.29 1.49
N SER A 58 15.16 6.40 0.79
CA SER A 58 14.88 7.71 1.38
C SER A 58 13.68 7.68 2.32
N GLY A 59 13.89 8.06 3.59
CA GLY A 59 12.87 8.10 4.62
C GLY A 59 12.63 6.77 5.33
N GLU A 60 13.41 5.73 5.04
CA GLU A 60 13.47 4.52 5.85
C GLU A 60 14.35 4.71 7.08
N ASP A 61 14.10 3.88 8.09
CA ASP A 61 14.86 3.83 9.33
C ASP A 61 16.12 2.97 9.17
N VAL A 62 17.22 3.43 9.75
CA VAL A 62 18.50 2.72 9.82
C VAL A 62 18.75 2.30 11.26
N GLU A 63 18.99 1.01 11.49
CA GLU A 63 19.46 0.53 12.78
C GLU A 63 20.98 0.66 12.87
N TRP A 64 21.43 1.46 13.83
CA TRP A 64 22.84 1.67 14.16
C TRP A 64 23.27 0.80 15.33
N ARG A 65 24.49 0.28 15.26
CA ARG A 65 25.13 -0.50 16.33
C ARG A 65 26.43 0.17 16.75
N VAL A 66 26.51 0.55 18.01
CA VAL A 66 27.70 1.17 18.62
C VAL A 66 28.18 0.28 19.75
N THR A 67 29.37 -0.28 19.59
CA THR A 67 29.99 -1.13 20.61
C THR A 67 30.93 -0.31 21.48
N MET A 68 30.84 -0.51 22.79
CA MET A 68 31.66 0.17 23.79
C MET A 68 32.13 -0.83 24.84
N GLU A 69 33.33 -0.62 25.36
CA GLU A 69 33.98 -1.50 26.33
C GLU A 69 34.59 -0.68 27.46
N ASN A 70 34.29 -1.07 28.70
CA ASN A 70 34.96 -0.52 29.87
C ASN A 70 36.29 -1.25 30.09
N THR A 71 37.40 -0.56 29.84
CA THR A 71 38.75 -1.12 30.02
C THR A 71 39.28 -1.01 31.45
N GLY A 72 38.49 -0.43 32.37
CA GLY A 72 38.83 -0.24 33.77
C GLY A 72 38.37 -1.39 34.69
N ASP A 73 38.90 -1.36 35.92
CA ASP A 73 38.62 -2.36 36.97
C ASP A 73 37.41 -2.01 37.87
N ILE A 74 36.76 -0.87 37.63
CA ILE A 74 35.53 -0.47 38.32
C ILE A 74 34.43 -0.16 37.30
N GLY A 75 33.17 -0.32 37.72
CA GLY A 75 32.03 -0.03 36.86
C GLY A 75 31.87 1.47 36.57
N VAL A 76 31.39 1.77 35.37
CA VAL A 76 31.15 3.13 34.88
C VAL A 76 29.71 3.29 34.39
N SER A 77 29.26 4.53 34.31
CA SER A 77 27.92 4.89 33.87
C SER A 77 27.97 6.13 32.99
N GLY A 78 27.08 6.17 32.00
CA GLY A 78 27.06 7.25 31.03
C GLY A 78 25.96 7.06 30.00
N ASN A 79 26.07 7.80 28.91
CA ASN A 79 25.16 7.71 27.78
C ASN A 79 25.93 7.99 26.48
N VAL A 80 25.34 7.60 25.36
CA VAL A 80 25.82 7.96 24.03
C VAL A 80 25.02 9.16 23.56
N GLN A 81 25.70 10.28 23.30
CA GLN A 81 25.16 11.41 22.57
C GLN A 81 25.42 11.17 21.08
N TYR A 82 24.41 11.33 20.25
CA TYR A 82 24.54 11.05 18.82
C TYR A 82 23.92 12.13 17.95
N GLU A 83 24.46 12.26 16.76
CA GLU A 83 23.92 13.05 15.66
C GLU A 83 23.84 12.16 14.43
N PHE A 84 22.65 12.08 13.83
CA PHE A 84 22.41 11.31 12.61
C PHE A 84 21.60 12.15 11.66
N ASP A 85 22.17 12.48 10.49
CA ASP A 85 21.43 13.15 9.42
C ASP A 85 20.71 14.45 9.88
N GLY A 86 21.36 15.21 10.78
CA GLY A 86 20.84 16.42 11.41
C GLY A 86 19.93 16.20 12.62
N LEU A 87 19.57 14.96 12.95
CA LEU A 87 18.86 14.59 14.17
C LEU A 87 19.84 14.39 15.32
N GLN A 88 19.69 15.19 16.37
CA GLN A 88 20.47 15.05 17.61
C GLN A 88 19.67 14.31 18.67
N GLY A 89 20.32 13.37 19.36
CA GLY A 89 19.70 12.55 20.39
C GLY A 89 20.66 12.05 21.45
N GLN A 90 20.11 11.33 22.42
CA GLN A 90 20.89 10.71 23.49
C GLN A 90 20.30 9.35 23.85
N SER A 91 21.16 8.37 24.11
CA SER A 91 20.76 7.07 24.62
C SER A 91 20.22 7.16 26.07
N PRO A 92 19.46 6.14 26.51
CA PRO A 92 19.23 5.90 27.93
C PRO A 92 20.55 5.75 28.71
N PRO A 93 20.54 5.90 30.04
CA PRO A 93 21.71 5.63 30.87
C PRO A 93 22.18 4.18 30.73
N ILE A 94 23.44 4.00 30.37
CA ILE A 94 24.12 2.72 30.22
C ILE A 94 25.05 2.52 31.42
N LEU A 95 25.06 1.31 31.96
CA LEU A 95 25.92 0.86 33.05
C LEU A 95 26.84 -0.21 32.49
N LEU A 96 28.16 -0.01 32.61
CA LEU A 96 29.18 -0.97 32.19
C LEU A 96 29.94 -1.45 33.42
N ASN A 97 29.95 -2.75 33.67
CA ASN A 97 30.79 -3.34 34.70
C ASN A 97 32.28 -3.30 34.28
N ALA A 98 33.17 -3.66 35.20
CA ALA A 98 34.59 -3.74 34.92
C ALA A 98 34.87 -4.77 33.81
N GLY A 99 35.60 -4.38 32.76
CA GLY A 99 35.90 -5.24 31.62
C GLY A 99 34.70 -5.62 30.75
N GLU A 100 33.54 -4.97 30.91
CA GLU A 100 32.32 -5.32 30.16
C GLU A 100 32.30 -4.61 28.81
N ALA A 101 32.02 -5.38 27.75
CA ALA A 101 31.66 -4.88 26.43
C ALA A 101 30.14 -4.90 26.24
N PHE A 102 29.59 -3.80 25.77
CA PHE A 102 28.17 -3.59 25.53
C PHE A 102 27.96 -3.02 24.12
N THR A 103 26.90 -3.45 23.45
CA THR A 103 26.51 -2.88 22.15
C THR A 103 25.18 -2.19 22.30
N TRP A 104 25.17 -0.87 22.10
CA TRP A 104 23.97 -0.07 22.06
C TRP A 104 23.40 -0.05 20.63
N THR A 105 22.09 -0.21 20.50
CA THR A 105 21.39 -0.15 19.21
C THR A 105 20.29 0.91 19.22
N VAL A 106 20.10 1.56 18.08
CA VAL A 106 19.04 2.57 17.88
C VAL A 106 18.56 2.57 16.42
N SER A 107 17.26 2.74 16.22
CA SER A 107 16.64 2.91 14.90
C SER A 107 16.39 4.39 14.67
N LEU A 108 16.95 4.96 13.59
CA LEU A 108 16.87 6.39 13.29
C LEU A 108 16.40 6.61 11.83
N PRO A 109 15.42 7.50 11.59
CA PRO A 109 14.94 7.80 10.25
C PRO A 109 15.96 8.64 9.47
N THR A 110 16.07 8.37 8.17
CA THR A 110 16.86 9.17 7.24
C THR A 110 16.11 10.41 6.75
N ALA A 111 16.85 11.46 6.42
CA ALA A 111 16.36 12.61 5.67
C ALA A 111 15.96 12.18 4.26
N LEU A 112 15.16 13.02 3.62
CA LEU A 112 14.60 12.72 2.31
C LEU A 112 15.59 13.02 1.19
N GLY A 113 15.56 12.19 0.15
CA GLY A 113 16.35 12.33 -1.08
C GLY A 113 17.65 11.54 -1.08
N ALA A 114 18.25 11.39 -2.27
CA ALA A 114 19.50 10.66 -2.43
C ALA A 114 20.69 11.45 -1.85
N HIS A 115 21.31 10.91 -0.81
CA HIS A 115 22.48 11.51 -0.16
C HIS A 115 23.23 10.46 0.67
N THR A 116 24.35 10.86 1.29
CA THR A 116 25.07 10.03 2.26
C THR A 116 24.73 10.53 3.66
N ALA A 117 24.06 9.69 4.45
CA ALA A 117 23.71 10.02 5.83
C ALA A 117 24.86 9.59 6.75
N GLU A 118 25.38 10.56 7.50
CA GLU A 118 26.47 10.37 8.45
C GLU A 118 25.91 10.21 9.86
N PHE A 119 26.50 9.30 10.62
CA PHE A 119 26.24 9.03 12.02
C PHE A 119 27.49 9.37 12.83
N GLU A 120 27.32 10.17 13.87
CA GLU A 120 28.34 10.47 14.86
C GLU A 120 27.80 10.12 16.25
N GLY A 121 28.55 9.35 17.03
CA GLY A 121 28.18 8.96 18.39
C GLY A 121 29.35 9.18 19.35
N GLN A 122 29.10 9.81 20.49
CA GLN A 122 30.10 10.03 21.54
C GLN A 122 29.59 9.50 22.88
N TRP A 123 30.41 8.70 23.56
CA TRP A 123 30.16 8.34 24.95
C TRP A 123 30.45 9.52 25.89
N VAL A 124 29.53 9.78 26.80
CA VAL A 124 29.65 10.81 27.83
C VAL A 124 29.38 10.18 29.19
N ALA A 125 30.41 10.17 30.04
CA ALA A 125 30.30 9.70 31.42
C ALA A 125 29.29 10.53 32.23
N ALA A 126 28.47 9.85 33.03
CA ALA A 126 27.50 10.47 33.91
C ALA A 126 28.19 11.25 35.06
N PRO A 127 27.49 12.20 35.72
CA PRO A 127 28.04 12.90 36.88
C PRO A 127 28.48 11.92 37.98
N GLY A 128 29.77 11.95 38.32
CA GLY A 128 30.36 11.04 39.31
C GLY A 128 30.84 9.70 38.74
N SER A 129 30.79 9.51 37.41
CA SER A 129 31.47 8.42 36.71
C SER A 129 32.74 8.92 36.01
N TRP A 130 33.44 8.00 35.34
CA TRP A 130 34.76 8.22 34.79
C TRP A 130 34.87 7.77 33.34
N ASP A 131 35.67 8.54 32.62
CA ASP A 131 36.14 8.25 31.27
C ASP A 131 37.51 8.95 31.16
N ALA A 132 38.58 8.17 31.15
CA ALA A 132 39.94 8.69 31.25
C ALA A 132 40.37 9.39 29.95
N ASN A 133 39.90 8.92 28.80
CA ASN A 133 40.28 9.38 27.48
C ASN A 133 39.08 9.63 26.56
N LYS A 134 38.52 10.83 26.63
CA LYS A 134 37.40 11.26 25.77
C LYS A 134 37.66 11.21 24.25
N GLN A 135 38.90 10.97 23.80
CA GLN A 135 39.24 10.90 22.38
C GLN A 135 39.03 9.51 21.78
N ASN A 136 38.94 8.45 22.59
CA ASN A 136 38.70 7.08 22.10
C ASN A 136 37.25 6.63 22.30
N SER A 137 36.37 7.54 22.72
CA SER A 137 34.98 7.29 23.02
C SER A 137 34.04 7.87 21.96
N PHE A 138 34.47 7.83 20.69
CA PHE A 138 33.77 8.38 19.53
C PHE A 138 33.61 7.31 18.44
N ALA A 139 32.41 7.22 17.87
CA ALA A 139 32.03 6.34 16.79
C ALA A 139 31.51 7.15 15.61
N THR A 140 31.91 6.77 14.40
CA THR A 140 31.42 7.33 13.14
C THR A 140 30.93 6.22 12.24
N GLY A 141 29.92 6.50 11.44
CA GLY A 141 29.47 5.60 10.40
C GLY A 141 28.73 6.36 9.32
N SER A 142 28.63 5.77 8.14
CA SER A 142 27.93 6.36 7.00
C SER A 142 27.03 5.32 6.36
N VAL A 143 25.86 5.72 5.89
CA VAL A 143 24.94 4.89 5.12
C VAL A 143 24.51 5.62 3.85
N LEU A 144 24.39 4.89 2.75
CA LEU A 144 23.97 5.47 1.48
C LEU A 144 22.45 5.48 1.40
N VAL A 145 21.85 6.67 1.32
CA VAL A 145 20.42 6.84 1.14
C VAL A 145 20.13 6.93 -0.35
N GLU A 146 19.45 5.92 -0.89
CA GLU A 146 18.99 5.90 -2.27
C GLU A 146 17.60 6.53 -2.34
N SER A 147 17.36 7.42 -3.30
CA SER A 147 15.99 7.79 -3.68
C SER A 147 15.81 7.50 -5.16
N LYS A 148 14.81 6.68 -5.48
CA LYS A 148 14.36 6.50 -6.86
C LYS A 148 13.16 7.40 -7.03
N LEU A 149 13.37 8.56 -7.66
CA LEU A 149 12.30 9.52 -7.90
C LEU A 149 11.07 8.78 -8.44
N LYS A 150 9.93 8.88 -7.76
CA LYS A 150 8.70 8.23 -8.19
C LYS A 150 7.61 9.27 -8.41
N LEU A 151 7.05 9.29 -9.61
CA LEU A 151 6.09 10.28 -10.08
C LEU A 151 4.82 9.60 -10.60
N ASP A 152 3.66 10.16 -10.25
CA ASP A 152 2.36 9.76 -10.76
C ASP A 152 1.79 10.79 -11.74
N TRP A 153 1.15 10.31 -12.81
CA TRP A 153 0.49 11.17 -13.79
C TRP A 153 -0.79 11.79 -13.24
N GLU A 154 -0.88 13.12 -13.28
CA GLU A 154 -2.11 13.86 -12.96
C GLU A 154 -2.95 14.02 -14.24
N TYR A 155 -3.64 12.97 -14.67
CA TYR A 155 -4.42 12.97 -15.92
C TYR A 155 -5.46 14.10 -16.03
N ALA A 156 -5.94 14.64 -14.90
CA ALA A 156 -6.87 15.76 -14.87
C ALA A 156 -6.24 17.10 -15.31
N SER A 157 -4.91 17.21 -15.27
CA SER A 157 -4.14 18.39 -15.68
C SER A 157 -3.71 18.37 -17.14
N LEU A 158 -4.21 17.41 -17.93
CA LEU A 158 -3.87 17.28 -19.34
C LEU A 158 -4.48 18.42 -20.17
N GLU A 159 -3.64 19.19 -20.83
CA GLU A 159 -4.02 20.29 -21.71
C GLU A 159 -3.32 20.14 -23.07
N LEU A 160 -4.06 20.38 -24.15
CA LEU A 160 -3.52 20.41 -25.50
C LEU A 160 -3.74 21.80 -26.09
N LEU A 161 -2.65 22.46 -26.48
CA LEU A 161 -2.65 23.81 -27.00
C LEU A 161 -2.22 23.83 -28.48
N ASP A 162 -2.81 24.72 -29.27
CA ASP A 162 -2.37 25.03 -30.63
C ASP A 162 -1.12 25.92 -30.65
N ALA A 163 -0.64 26.26 -31.85
CA ALA A 163 0.52 27.13 -32.04
C ALA A 163 0.33 28.54 -31.45
N GLU A 164 -0.92 28.97 -31.24
CA GLU A 164 -1.31 30.25 -30.66
C GLU A 164 -1.59 30.16 -29.14
N ASN A 165 -1.31 29.04 -28.49
CA ASN A 165 -1.58 28.74 -27.06
C ASN A 165 -3.08 28.75 -26.68
N ASN A 166 -3.98 28.48 -27.61
CA ASN A 166 -5.39 28.25 -27.32
C ASN A 166 -5.68 26.74 -27.21
N PRO A 167 -6.73 26.33 -26.47
CA PRO A 167 -7.12 24.92 -26.41
C PRO A 167 -7.40 24.37 -27.81
N ALA A 168 -6.67 23.33 -28.18
CA ALA A 168 -6.73 22.74 -29.51
C ALA A 168 -8.13 22.16 -29.81
N THR A 169 -8.61 22.37 -31.03
CA THR A 169 -9.86 21.79 -31.51
C THR A 169 -9.61 20.46 -32.21
N MET A 170 -10.40 19.43 -31.90
CA MET A 170 -10.32 18.10 -32.52
C MET A 170 -11.28 18.00 -33.72
N PRO A 171 -10.93 17.26 -34.80
CA PRO A 171 -9.64 16.60 -35.04
C PRO A 171 -8.52 17.61 -35.36
N LEU A 172 -7.28 17.29 -35.01
CA LEU A 172 -6.12 18.14 -35.29
C LEU A 172 -5.86 18.25 -36.80
N ILE A 173 -5.23 19.33 -37.23
CA ILE A 173 -4.91 19.57 -38.65
C ILE A 173 -3.53 19.01 -38.96
N ASP A 174 -3.42 18.20 -40.01
CA ASP A 174 -2.16 17.64 -40.48
C ASP A 174 -1.12 18.72 -40.80
N GLY A 175 0.11 18.52 -40.31
CA GLY A 175 1.24 19.45 -40.49
C GLY A 175 1.28 20.65 -39.53
N GLU A 176 0.26 20.86 -38.69
CA GLU A 176 0.29 21.92 -37.67
C GLU A 176 0.97 21.46 -36.37
N ALA A 177 1.56 22.42 -35.64
CA ALA A 177 2.25 22.17 -34.38
C ALA A 177 1.30 22.36 -33.18
N TYR A 178 1.34 21.40 -32.25
CA TYR A 178 0.56 21.39 -31.02
C TYR A 178 1.47 21.15 -29.81
N THR A 179 1.08 21.69 -28.65
CA THR A 179 1.79 21.53 -27.38
C THR A 179 0.94 20.74 -26.39
N LEU A 180 1.41 19.58 -25.97
CA LEU A 180 0.79 18.77 -24.92
C LEU A 180 1.43 19.12 -23.58
N ASN A 181 0.62 19.56 -22.62
CA ASN A 181 0.99 19.76 -21.24
C ASN A 181 0.31 18.71 -20.35
N ILE A 182 1.07 18.11 -19.43
CA ILE A 182 0.53 17.20 -18.42
C ILE A 182 1.31 17.34 -17.12
N GLY A 183 0.59 17.36 -16.00
CA GLY A 183 1.13 17.38 -14.65
C GLY A 183 1.54 16.00 -14.14
N LEU A 184 2.51 16.01 -13.25
CA LEU A 184 3.05 14.90 -12.48
C LEU A 184 3.02 15.29 -11.01
N THR A 185 2.68 14.34 -10.15
CA THR A 185 2.75 14.51 -8.69
C THR A 185 3.84 13.61 -8.13
N SER A 186 4.70 14.16 -7.27
CA SER A 186 5.77 13.41 -6.63
C SER A 186 5.29 12.54 -5.47
N GLN A 187 5.69 11.27 -5.48
CA GLN A 187 5.72 10.42 -4.29
C GLN A 187 7.07 10.49 -3.56
N GLU A 188 8.16 10.69 -4.29
CA GLU A 188 9.52 10.80 -3.76
C GLU A 188 10.27 11.98 -4.40
N THR A 189 11.41 12.37 -3.82
CA THR A 189 12.25 13.47 -4.30
C THR A 189 13.39 12.96 -5.16
N GLY A 190 13.91 13.82 -6.04
CA GLY A 190 14.97 13.47 -6.99
C GLY A 190 14.86 14.17 -8.33
N GLN A 191 15.70 13.73 -9.27
CA GLN A 191 15.80 14.27 -10.62
C GLN A 191 15.58 13.18 -11.64
N ALA A 192 14.86 13.50 -12.72
CA ALA A 192 14.57 12.57 -13.80
C ALA A 192 14.49 13.27 -15.15
N ASN A 193 14.97 12.60 -16.18
CA ASN A 193 14.75 13.03 -17.57
C ASN A 193 13.58 12.29 -18.21
N TYR A 194 12.81 13.03 -18.99
CA TYR A 194 11.73 12.55 -19.83
C TYR A 194 12.02 12.83 -21.30
N THR A 195 11.75 11.87 -22.15
CA THR A 195 11.83 12.01 -23.60
C THR A 195 10.43 12.02 -24.20
N CYS A 196 10.18 12.97 -25.09
CA CYS A 196 8.96 13.00 -25.88
C CYS A 196 9.21 12.40 -27.27
N GLN A 197 8.37 11.45 -27.67
CA GLN A 197 8.47 10.75 -28.94
C GLN A 197 7.10 10.66 -29.63
N ASP A 198 7.10 10.64 -30.95
CA ASP A 198 5.91 10.31 -31.75
C ASP A 198 5.82 8.79 -32.00
N SER A 199 4.72 8.33 -32.61
CA SER A 199 4.45 6.96 -33.09
C SER A 199 5.60 6.32 -33.89
N SER A 200 6.41 7.14 -34.57
CA SER A 200 7.57 6.73 -35.36
C SER A 200 8.88 6.62 -34.56
N ASN A 201 8.83 6.78 -33.23
CA ASN A 201 9.96 6.85 -32.31
C ASN A 201 10.94 8.01 -32.60
N THR A 202 10.51 9.03 -33.35
CA THR A 202 11.30 10.25 -33.53
C THR A 202 11.29 11.06 -32.24
N LEU A 203 12.47 11.35 -31.71
CA LEU A 203 12.64 12.20 -30.53
C LEU A 203 12.29 13.64 -30.89
N LEU A 204 11.29 14.18 -30.19
CA LEU A 204 10.78 15.55 -30.37
C LEU A 204 11.44 16.51 -29.40
N SER A 205 11.46 16.15 -28.11
CA SER A 205 12.06 16.95 -27.05
C SER A 205 12.55 16.08 -25.89
N SER A 206 13.43 16.65 -25.07
CA SER A 206 13.81 16.12 -23.76
C SER A 206 13.48 17.15 -22.69
N MET A 207 13.00 16.70 -21.54
CA MET A 207 12.56 17.52 -20.42
C MET A 207 13.20 16.99 -19.14
N GLU A 208 13.68 17.87 -18.28
CA GLU A 208 14.24 17.52 -16.98
C GLU A 208 13.24 17.90 -15.88
N VAL A 209 13.02 16.99 -14.94
CA VAL A 209 12.15 17.18 -13.78
C VAL A 209 13.00 17.08 -12.54
N ASN A 210 12.95 18.10 -11.69
CA ASN A 210 13.59 18.12 -10.38
C ASN A 210 12.51 18.34 -9.31
N VAL A 211 12.43 17.42 -8.36
CA VAL A 211 11.49 17.47 -7.24
C VAL A 211 12.26 17.57 -5.94
N GLU A 212 12.12 18.70 -5.26
CA GLU A 212 12.78 18.98 -3.99
C GLU A 212 11.98 18.46 -2.80
N ASN A 213 10.64 18.51 -2.84
CA ASN A 213 9.78 18.05 -1.74
C ASN A 213 8.73 17.04 -2.21
N ARG A 214 8.39 16.08 -1.34
CA ARG A 214 7.32 15.11 -1.60
C ARG A 214 5.98 15.83 -1.76
N GLY A 215 5.23 15.44 -2.79
CA GLY A 215 3.94 16.05 -3.12
C GLY A 215 4.03 17.32 -3.96
N ASP A 216 5.24 17.75 -4.33
CA ASP A 216 5.41 18.79 -5.33
C ASP A 216 4.78 18.34 -6.66
N ARG A 217 4.20 19.32 -7.36
CA ARG A 217 3.60 19.12 -8.68
C ARG A 217 4.50 19.72 -9.73
N THR A 218 4.90 18.89 -10.68
CA THR A 218 5.70 19.29 -11.84
C THR A 218 4.89 19.10 -13.10
N SER A 219 5.23 19.77 -14.19
CA SER A 219 4.51 19.64 -15.46
C SER A 219 5.48 19.42 -16.61
N LEU A 220 5.15 18.47 -17.48
CA LEU A 220 5.85 18.21 -18.72
C LEU A 220 5.15 18.91 -19.88
N SER A 221 5.93 19.46 -20.80
CA SER A 221 5.45 20.13 -22.01
C SER A 221 6.16 19.58 -23.23
N CYS A 222 5.40 18.97 -24.14
CA CYS A 222 5.92 18.44 -25.40
C CYS A 222 5.26 19.11 -26.61
N THR A 223 6.08 19.64 -27.51
CA THR A 223 5.64 20.19 -28.79
C THR A 223 5.80 19.13 -29.89
N PHE A 224 4.75 18.91 -30.69
CA PHE A 224 4.73 17.92 -31.76
C PHE A 224 3.97 18.43 -32.98
N ALA A 225 4.28 17.89 -34.17
CA ALA A 225 3.52 18.16 -35.39
C ALA A 225 2.49 17.05 -35.62
N ALA A 226 1.24 17.43 -35.87
CA ALA A 226 0.17 16.47 -36.17
C ALA A 226 0.43 15.77 -37.53
N THR A 227 0.30 14.46 -37.55
CA THR A 227 0.44 13.59 -38.73
C THR A 227 -0.84 12.76 -38.95
N ALA A 228 -1.42 12.85 -40.14
CA ALA A 228 -2.61 12.09 -40.55
C ALA A 228 -2.37 10.57 -40.64
N SER A 229 -3.33 9.69 -40.28
CA SER A 229 -4.70 9.95 -39.80
C SER A 229 -4.87 10.00 -38.27
N MET A 230 -3.81 9.67 -37.53
CA MET A 230 -3.78 9.71 -36.07
C MET A 230 -2.36 10.02 -35.60
N THR A 231 -2.22 11.00 -34.71
CA THR A 231 -0.95 11.35 -34.09
C THR A 231 -0.87 10.74 -32.70
N THR A 232 0.24 10.09 -32.35
CA THR A 232 0.42 9.50 -31.02
C THR A 232 1.65 10.08 -30.35
N VAL A 233 1.46 10.74 -29.21
CA VAL A 233 2.54 11.31 -28.41
C VAL A 233 2.83 10.39 -27.23
N ARG A 234 4.11 10.10 -27.01
CA ARG A 234 4.59 9.31 -25.88
C ARG A 234 5.58 10.12 -25.06
N LEU A 235 5.41 10.12 -23.74
CA LEU A 235 6.38 10.66 -22.78
C LEU A 235 6.98 9.48 -22.03
N ILE A 236 8.27 9.24 -22.23
CA ILE A 236 9.00 8.08 -21.73
C ILE A 236 10.04 8.58 -20.73
N PRO A 237 9.99 8.17 -19.45
CA PRO A 237 11.06 8.49 -18.50
C PRO A 237 12.35 7.73 -18.86
N GLU A 238 13.49 8.25 -18.42
CA GLU A 238 14.79 7.58 -18.61
C GLU A 238 14.87 6.22 -17.90
N ASP A 239 14.17 6.08 -16.77
CA ASP A 239 13.97 4.81 -16.07
C ASP A 239 12.48 4.56 -15.85
N SER A 240 12.03 3.36 -16.22
CA SER A 240 10.69 2.83 -15.97
C SER A 240 10.30 2.77 -14.49
N SER A 241 11.28 2.79 -13.56
CA SER A 241 11.02 2.85 -12.13
C SER A 241 10.44 4.19 -11.66
N ILE A 242 10.67 5.26 -12.44
CA ILE A 242 10.28 6.63 -12.09
C ILE A 242 8.78 6.87 -12.30
N SER A 243 8.27 6.49 -13.46
CA SER A 243 6.85 6.54 -13.78
C SER A 243 6.52 5.58 -14.92
N SER A 244 5.25 5.26 -15.12
CA SER A 244 4.82 4.59 -16.33
C SER A 244 5.01 5.49 -17.57
N THR A 245 5.17 4.89 -18.76
CA THR A 245 5.16 5.64 -20.01
C THR A 245 3.78 6.22 -20.25
N PHE A 246 3.69 7.54 -20.45
CA PHE A 246 2.45 8.17 -20.88
C PHE A 246 2.32 8.08 -22.40
N SER A 247 1.16 7.68 -22.91
CA SER A 247 0.89 7.60 -24.35
C SER A 247 -0.53 8.09 -24.64
N ARG A 248 -0.66 9.02 -25.59
CA ARG A 248 -1.95 9.55 -26.02
C ARG A 248 -2.04 9.69 -27.54
N SER A 249 -3.14 9.19 -28.09
CA SER A 249 -3.48 9.31 -29.51
C SER A 249 -4.54 10.39 -29.76
N PHE A 250 -4.35 11.18 -30.80
CA PHE A 250 -5.25 12.24 -31.24
C PHE A 250 -5.67 12.00 -32.70
N SER A 251 -6.96 12.22 -33.01
CA SER A 251 -7.46 12.12 -34.38
C SER A 251 -7.01 13.33 -35.19
N THR A 252 -6.53 13.10 -36.41
CA THR A 252 -5.94 14.15 -37.24
C THR A 252 -6.49 14.08 -38.66
N LEU A 253 -6.90 15.21 -39.20
CA LEU A 253 -7.53 15.34 -40.50
C LEU A 253 -6.49 15.73 -41.55
N ALA A 254 -6.37 14.90 -42.59
CA ALA A 254 -5.47 15.18 -43.70
C ALA A 254 -5.92 16.45 -44.44
N THR A 255 -5.08 17.48 -44.47
CA THR A 255 -5.30 18.64 -45.32
C THR A 255 -5.16 18.24 -46.78
N ASN A 256 -6.27 18.21 -47.51
CA ASN A 256 -6.28 18.17 -48.98
C ASN A 256 -5.82 19.54 -49.54
N ALA A 257 -4.59 19.95 -49.23
CA ALA A 257 -3.98 21.17 -49.72
C ALA A 257 -2.85 20.82 -50.69
N GLY A 258 -3.24 20.32 -51.86
CA GLY A 258 -2.29 20.02 -52.94
C GLY A 258 -2.99 19.50 -54.19
N GLY A 259 -3.51 20.40 -55.03
CA GLY A 259 -3.89 20.03 -56.40
C GLY A 259 -5.00 20.81 -57.10
N ASP A 260 -5.18 22.11 -56.86
CA ASP A 260 -5.99 22.97 -57.76
C ASP A 260 -5.17 23.30 -59.02
N ASP A 261 -4.94 22.31 -59.88
CA ASP A 261 -4.72 22.48 -61.33
C ASP A 261 -4.48 21.11 -61.98
N ALA A 262 -5.55 20.45 -62.43
CA ALA A 262 -5.57 19.67 -63.68
C ALA A 262 -6.93 18.96 -63.87
N GLY A 263 -7.60 19.31 -64.96
CA GLY A 263 -8.29 18.34 -65.78
C GLY A 263 -9.63 17.80 -65.28
N SER A 264 -10.70 18.36 -65.84
CA SER A 264 -11.97 17.66 -66.06
C SER A 264 -11.73 16.21 -66.52
N SER A 265 -11.91 15.24 -65.62
CA SER A 265 -12.09 13.84 -65.98
C SER A 265 -13.22 13.21 -65.16
N SER A 266 -14.42 13.26 -65.75
CA SER A 266 -15.47 12.25 -65.68
C SER A 266 -15.72 11.57 -64.32
N GLU A 267 -16.56 12.18 -63.50
CA GLU A 267 -17.32 11.58 -62.38
C GLU A 267 -18.16 10.34 -62.76
N SER A 268 -18.24 9.95 -64.03
CA SER A 268 -19.00 8.78 -64.48
C SER A 268 -18.24 7.45 -64.38
N GLY A 269 -16.91 7.47 -64.18
CA GLY A 269 -16.09 6.24 -64.17
C GLY A 269 -16.02 5.54 -62.81
N THR A 270 -16.01 6.30 -61.72
CA THR A 270 -15.82 5.77 -60.36
C THR A 270 -17.12 5.21 -59.77
N VAL A 271 -18.27 5.83 -60.04
CA VAL A 271 -19.58 5.36 -59.56
C VAL A 271 -19.94 3.97 -60.13
N ALA A 272 -19.56 3.69 -61.38
CA ALA A 272 -19.78 2.38 -61.99
C ALA A 272 -18.93 1.27 -61.35
N LEU A 273 -17.69 1.59 -60.96
CA LEU A 273 -16.76 0.63 -60.37
C LEU A 273 -17.15 0.31 -58.91
N PHE A 274 -17.55 1.32 -58.13
CA PHE A 274 -18.10 1.11 -56.79
C PHE A 274 -19.46 0.39 -56.81
N GLY A 275 -20.30 0.62 -57.83
CA GLY A 275 -21.56 -0.09 -58.00
C GLY A 275 -21.37 -1.59 -58.26
N ILE A 276 -20.39 -1.96 -59.08
CA ILE A 276 -20.09 -3.38 -59.36
C ILE A 276 -19.50 -4.07 -58.13
N ILE A 277 -18.58 -3.41 -57.40
CA ILE A 277 -18.02 -3.95 -56.16
C ILE A 277 -19.11 -4.14 -55.09
N ALA A 278 -20.04 -3.18 -54.95
CA ALA A 278 -21.15 -3.31 -54.01
C ALA A 278 -22.06 -4.50 -54.34
N VAL A 279 -22.35 -4.75 -55.62
CA VAL A 279 -23.15 -5.91 -56.04
C VAL A 279 -22.41 -7.23 -55.77
N VAL A 280 -21.10 -7.28 -55.99
CA VAL A 280 -20.27 -8.45 -55.66
C VAL A 280 -20.26 -8.71 -54.15
N LEU A 281 -20.13 -7.68 -53.33
CA LEU A 281 -20.17 -7.80 -51.87
C LEU A 281 -21.55 -8.22 -51.36
N ILE A 282 -22.64 -7.72 -51.96
CA ILE A 282 -24.00 -8.15 -51.62
C ILE A 282 -24.20 -9.62 -52.01
N ALA A 283 -23.69 -10.06 -53.17
CA ALA A 283 -23.75 -11.46 -53.56
C ALA A 283 -22.93 -12.37 -52.63
N ALA A 284 -21.75 -11.91 -52.19
CA ALA A 284 -20.93 -12.60 -51.19
C ALA A 284 -21.63 -12.67 -49.83
N LEU A 285 -22.32 -11.61 -49.41
CA LEU A 285 -23.09 -11.58 -48.16
C LEU A 285 -24.31 -12.51 -48.24
N VAL A 286 -25.02 -12.55 -49.36
CA VAL A 286 -26.11 -13.52 -49.58
C VAL A 286 -25.57 -14.95 -49.57
N ALA A 287 -24.42 -15.21 -50.20
CA ALA A 287 -23.77 -16.52 -50.14
C ALA A 287 -23.33 -16.88 -48.71
N ALA A 288 -22.78 -15.93 -47.96
CA ALA A 288 -22.42 -16.11 -46.55
C ALA A 288 -23.64 -16.40 -45.70
N VAL A 289 -24.74 -15.64 -45.83
CA VAL A 289 -26.00 -15.89 -45.11
C VAL A 289 -26.63 -17.24 -45.46
N VAL A 290 -26.47 -17.72 -46.70
CA VAL A 290 -26.91 -19.07 -47.10
C VAL A 290 -26.00 -20.15 -46.50
N LEU A 291 -24.70 -19.91 -46.43
CA LEU A 291 -23.71 -20.84 -45.86
C LEU A 291 -23.72 -20.87 -44.32
N THR A 292 -24.05 -19.76 -43.66
CA THR A 292 -24.22 -19.68 -42.20
C THR A 292 -25.66 -19.94 -41.76
N ARG A 293 -26.53 -20.42 -42.67
CA ARG A 293 -27.90 -20.86 -42.34
C ARG A 293 -27.94 -22.26 -41.74
N GLU A 294 -26.78 -22.86 -41.46
CA GLU A 294 -26.70 -23.91 -40.45
C GLU A 294 -26.43 -23.25 -39.09
N ARG A 295 -27.40 -23.46 -38.21
CA ARG A 295 -27.58 -22.80 -36.93
C ARG A 295 -26.63 -23.44 -35.92
N GLU A 296 -25.44 -22.88 -35.74
CA GLU A 296 -24.63 -23.11 -34.55
C GLU A 296 -25.06 -22.12 -33.46
N GLU A 297 -26.18 -22.41 -32.80
CA GLU A 297 -26.40 -21.97 -31.42
C GLU A 297 -25.87 -23.09 -30.51
N GLU A 298 -24.54 -23.22 -30.41
CA GLU A 298 -23.92 -23.85 -29.24
C GLU A 298 -23.97 -22.84 -28.09
N VAL A 299 -25.19 -22.58 -27.60
CA VAL A 299 -25.35 -22.09 -26.24
C VAL A 299 -25.48 -23.35 -25.40
N GLU A 300 -24.39 -23.76 -24.76
CA GLU A 300 -24.45 -24.73 -23.66
C GLU A 300 -25.31 -24.12 -22.56
N ARG A 301 -26.63 -24.29 -22.66
CA ARG A 301 -27.57 -23.89 -21.61
C ARG A 301 -27.47 -24.89 -20.48
N ASP A 302 -27.45 -24.32 -19.28
CA ASP A 302 -27.05 -24.92 -18.02
C ASP A 302 -27.57 -26.36 -17.81
N ILE A 303 -26.67 -27.13 -17.23
CA ILE A 303 -26.83 -28.48 -16.71
C ILE A 303 -28.12 -28.54 -15.86
N PHE A 304 -29.12 -29.33 -16.28
CA PHE A 304 -30.30 -29.55 -15.46
C PHE A 304 -29.91 -30.31 -14.19
N GLU A 305 -30.15 -29.73 -13.01
CA GLU A 305 -29.95 -30.38 -11.70
C GLU A 305 -30.88 -31.59 -11.48
N TYR A 306 -32.00 -31.64 -12.23
CA TYR A 306 -32.97 -32.73 -12.22
C TYR A 306 -33.39 -33.16 -13.63
N CYS A 307 -33.67 -34.45 -13.82
CA CYS A 307 -34.13 -34.98 -15.10
C CYS A 307 -35.55 -34.49 -15.42
N PRO A 308 -35.77 -33.79 -16.54
CA PRO A 308 -37.08 -33.21 -16.86
C PRO A 308 -38.20 -34.24 -17.15
N ALA A 309 -37.84 -35.52 -17.34
CA ALA A 309 -38.80 -36.59 -17.61
C ALA A 309 -39.26 -37.34 -16.35
N CYS A 310 -38.44 -37.40 -15.29
CA CYS A 310 -38.72 -38.21 -14.11
C CYS A 310 -38.36 -37.55 -12.77
N ASP A 311 -37.89 -36.30 -12.79
CA ASP A 311 -37.49 -35.52 -11.62
C ASP A 311 -36.40 -36.19 -10.75
N GLY A 312 -35.59 -37.07 -11.34
CA GLY A 312 -34.44 -37.67 -10.66
C GLY A 312 -33.25 -36.73 -10.65
N GLU A 313 -32.53 -36.65 -9.53
CA GLU A 313 -31.30 -35.86 -9.39
C GLU A 313 -30.25 -36.28 -10.44
N LEU A 314 -29.57 -35.29 -11.02
CA LEU A 314 -28.49 -35.49 -11.99
C LEU A 314 -27.22 -34.82 -11.47
N GLU A 315 -26.10 -35.55 -11.50
CA GLU A 315 -24.77 -35.03 -11.10
C GLU A 315 -24.15 -34.12 -12.17
N GLY A 316 -24.84 -33.96 -13.31
CA GLY A 316 -24.61 -32.88 -14.27
C GLY A 316 -23.77 -33.20 -15.51
N THR A 317 -23.13 -34.36 -15.57
CA THR A 317 -22.31 -34.78 -16.75
C THR A 317 -22.91 -35.95 -17.53
N GLU A 318 -24.13 -36.36 -17.21
CA GLU A 318 -24.72 -37.59 -17.76
C GLU A 318 -25.44 -37.35 -19.10
N ASP A 319 -25.02 -38.08 -20.14
CA ASP A 319 -25.68 -38.04 -21.46
C ASP A 319 -27.08 -38.73 -21.46
N ARG A 320 -27.35 -39.58 -20.46
CA ARG A 320 -28.58 -40.36 -20.32
C ARG A 320 -28.95 -40.49 -18.85
N CYS A 321 -30.21 -40.20 -18.50
CA CYS A 321 -30.65 -40.25 -17.11
C CYS A 321 -30.59 -41.71 -16.55
N PRO A 322 -29.99 -41.95 -15.38
CA PRO A 322 -29.90 -43.26 -14.73
C PRO A 322 -31.27 -43.81 -14.31
N HIS A 323 -32.21 -42.91 -13.95
CA HIS A 323 -33.50 -43.29 -13.37
C HIS A 323 -34.54 -43.71 -14.42
N CYS A 324 -34.58 -43.05 -15.58
CA CYS A 324 -35.59 -43.31 -16.61
C CYS A 324 -35.00 -43.65 -17.99
N SER A 325 -33.67 -43.65 -18.13
CA SER A 325 -32.97 -43.92 -19.39
C SER A 325 -33.32 -42.93 -20.52
N PHE A 326 -33.78 -41.73 -20.17
CA PHE A 326 -34.08 -40.66 -21.12
C PHE A 326 -32.78 -40.04 -21.68
N ASN A 327 -32.79 -39.68 -22.97
CA ASN A 327 -31.60 -39.20 -23.67
C ASN A 327 -31.43 -37.69 -23.47
N LEU A 328 -30.67 -37.30 -22.45
CA LEU A 328 -30.44 -35.91 -22.05
C LEU A 328 -29.64 -35.15 -23.12
N LYS A 329 -28.69 -35.83 -23.77
CA LYS A 329 -27.89 -35.26 -24.87
C LYS A 329 -28.75 -34.79 -26.03
N LYS A 330 -29.74 -35.59 -26.44
CA LYS A 330 -30.64 -35.21 -27.54
C LYS A 330 -31.65 -34.15 -27.11
N ALA A 331 -32.11 -34.20 -25.85
CA ALA A 331 -33.00 -33.19 -25.28
C ALA A 331 -32.32 -31.82 -25.15
N ARG A 332 -31.01 -31.76 -24.94
CA ARG A 332 -30.21 -30.52 -24.91
C ARG A 332 -30.03 -29.87 -26.29
N ASN A 333 -30.19 -30.63 -27.38
CA ASN A 333 -29.84 -30.15 -28.72
C ASN A 333 -31.05 -29.86 -29.62
N GLN A 334 -32.27 -30.28 -29.24
CA GLN A 334 -33.49 -30.10 -30.04
C GLN A 334 -34.66 -29.61 -29.18
N PHE A 335 -35.11 -28.38 -29.44
CA PHE A 335 -36.22 -27.72 -28.75
C PHE A 335 -37.24 -27.15 -29.74
N HIS A 336 -38.50 -27.11 -29.30
CA HIS A 336 -39.58 -26.39 -29.95
C HIS A 336 -40.34 -25.55 -28.92
N ASN A 337 -41.11 -24.56 -29.39
CA ASN A 337 -41.92 -23.74 -28.51
C ASN A 337 -43.25 -24.43 -28.23
N CYS A 338 -43.65 -24.50 -26.96
CA CYS A 338 -44.96 -24.98 -26.56
C CYS A 338 -46.05 -24.14 -27.23
N HIS A 339 -47.02 -24.80 -27.87
CA HIS A 339 -48.10 -24.11 -28.57
C HIS A 339 -49.01 -23.28 -27.63
N GLU A 340 -49.09 -23.63 -26.34
CA GLU A 340 -49.96 -22.95 -25.39
C GLU A 340 -49.26 -21.85 -24.58
N CYS A 341 -48.04 -22.09 -24.07
CA CYS A 341 -47.32 -21.10 -23.23
C CYS A 341 -46.16 -20.40 -23.93
N GLY A 342 -45.74 -20.85 -25.12
CA GLY A 342 -44.64 -20.23 -25.87
C GLY A 342 -43.24 -20.53 -25.34
N GLU A 343 -43.12 -21.25 -24.22
CA GLU A 343 -41.83 -21.63 -23.64
C GLU A 343 -41.12 -22.72 -24.46
N THR A 344 -39.79 -22.68 -24.51
CA THR A 344 -38.95 -23.66 -25.22
C THR A 344 -38.89 -24.98 -24.44
N VAL A 345 -39.36 -26.07 -25.05
CA VAL A 345 -39.40 -27.41 -24.46
C VAL A 345 -38.65 -28.40 -25.37
N PRO A 346 -37.93 -29.41 -24.83
CA PRO A 346 -37.27 -30.42 -25.64
C PRO A 346 -38.25 -31.22 -26.52
N ASP A 347 -37.85 -31.54 -27.74
CA ASP A 347 -38.67 -32.27 -28.73
C ASP A 347 -39.04 -33.71 -28.32
N LEU A 348 -38.38 -34.23 -27.29
CA LEU A 348 -38.62 -35.58 -26.76
C LEU A 348 -39.65 -35.62 -25.62
N MET A 349 -40.17 -34.47 -25.17
CA MET A 349 -41.17 -34.42 -24.11
C MET A 349 -42.58 -34.40 -24.67
N GLU A 350 -43.41 -35.36 -24.25
CA GLU A 350 -44.82 -35.42 -24.63
C GLU A 350 -45.68 -34.39 -23.88
N ASN A 351 -45.19 -33.83 -22.77
CA ASN A 351 -45.89 -32.82 -21.97
C ASN A 351 -44.96 -31.63 -21.69
N CYS A 352 -45.50 -30.41 -21.68
CA CYS A 352 -44.74 -29.22 -21.29
C CYS A 352 -44.42 -29.22 -19.78
N ALA A 353 -43.15 -29.06 -19.40
CA ALA A 353 -42.73 -28.94 -18.00
C ALA A 353 -43.34 -27.72 -17.28
N TYR A 354 -43.63 -26.64 -18.01
CA TYR A 354 -44.09 -25.37 -17.43
C TYR A 354 -45.61 -25.26 -17.30
N CYS A 355 -46.38 -25.76 -18.27
CA CYS A 355 -47.85 -25.66 -18.26
C CYS A 355 -48.58 -27.01 -18.19
N GLY A 356 -47.88 -28.14 -18.31
CA GLY A 356 -48.46 -29.48 -18.26
C GLY A 356 -49.26 -29.90 -19.50
N ALA A 357 -49.33 -29.06 -20.54
CA ALA A 357 -50.07 -29.35 -21.76
C ALA A 357 -49.39 -30.46 -22.58
N GLN A 358 -50.19 -31.36 -23.17
CA GLN A 358 -49.72 -32.45 -24.02
C GLN A 358 -49.33 -31.93 -25.41
N GLN A 359 -48.17 -32.33 -25.91
CA GLN A 359 -47.55 -31.89 -27.16
C GLN A 359 -47.39 -33.07 -28.14
N ASP A 360 -47.58 -32.82 -29.44
CA ASP A 360 -47.46 -33.85 -30.48
C ASP A 360 -46.03 -33.91 -31.04
N VAL A 361 -45.20 -34.74 -30.38
CA VAL A 361 -43.79 -34.97 -30.72
C VAL A 361 -43.57 -35.69 -32.05
N SER A 362 -44.62 -36.24 -32.68
CA SER A 362 -44.49 -37.03 -33.91
C SER A 362 -44.19 -36.19 -35.15
N SER A 363 -44.56 -34.91 -35.13
CA SER A 363 -44.39 -33.98 -36.24
C SER A 363 -42.94 -33.49 -36.42
N PHE A 364 -42.09 -33.65 -35.40
CA PHE A 364 -40.70 -33.18 -35.39
C PHE A 364 -39.67 -34.21 -35.90
N PHE A 365 -40.09 -35.45 -36.18
CA PHE A 365 -39.20 -36.49 -36.70
C PHE A 365 -39.45 -36.77 -38.19
N GLU A 366 -38.57 -36.30 -39.07
CA GLU A 366 -38.63 -36.63 -40.50
C GLU A 366 -38.34 -38.12 -40.75
N ARG A 367 -39.28 -38.80 -41.43
CA ARG A 367 -39.17 -40.21 -41.82
C ARG A 367 -38.14 -40.34 -42.96
N ARG A 368 -36.92 -40.79 -42.65
CA ARG A 368 -35.83 -40.94 -43.64
C ARG A 368 -36.15 -41.97 -44.73
N GLU A 369 -36.05 -41.56 -46.00
CA GLU A 369 -35.92 -42.47 -47.15
C GLU A 369 -34.43 -42.76 -47.44
N ARG A 370 -34.13 -44.03 -47.73
CA ARG A 370 -32.76 -44.56 -47.88
C ARG A 370 -32.14 -44.12 -49.22
N ARG A 371 -31.07 -43.32 -49.20
CA ARG A 371 -30.27 -42.97 -50.39
C ARG A 371 -28.97 -43.78 -50.44
N GLU A 372 -28.66 -44.33 -51.62
CA GLU A 372 -27.46 -45.11 -51.92
C GLU A 372 -26.22 -44.20 -52.14
N PRO A 373 -25.00 -44.68 -51.83
CA PRO A 373 -23.79 -43.85 -51.83
C PRO A 373 -23.24 -43.63 -53.24
N ARG A 374 -22.91 -42.37 -53.58
CA ARG A 374 -22.11 -42.00 -54.77
C ARG A 374 -20.64 -41.81 -54.36
N GLN A 375 -19.73 -42.47 -55.08
CA GLN A 375 -18.28 -42.29 -54.94
C GLN A 375 -17.85 -40.94 -55.53
N ILE A 376 -17.04 -40.18 -54.80
CA ILE A 376 -16.45 -38.91 -55.24
C ILE A 376 -14.97 -39.19 -55.56
N VAL A 377 -14.54 -38.87 -56.77
CA VAL A 377 -13.13 -38.89 -57.21
C VAL A 377 -12.49 -37.55 -56.80
N LYS A 378 -11.37 -37.60 -56.10
CA LYS A 378 -10.58 -36.41 -55.72
C LYS A 378 -9.69 -36.00 -56.90
N GLU A 379 -9.70 -34.71 -57.24
CA GLU A 379 -8.78 -34.08 -58.18
C GLU A 379 -7.71 -33.34 -57.35
N GLU A 380 -6.45 -33.71 -57.52
CA GLU A 380 -5.29 -33.12 -56.84
C GLU A 380 -4.83 -31.86 -57.60
N VAL A 381 -4.76 -30.73 -56.91
CA VAL A 381 -4.21 -29.47 -57.43
C VAL A 381 -2.78 -29.32 -56.92
N ALA A 382 -1.81 -29.18 -57.83
CA ALA A 382 -0.40 -29.01 -57.49
C ALA A 382 -0.09 -27.57 -57.05
N LEU A 383 0.55 -27.41 -55.89
CA LEU A 383 1.19 -26.18 -55.43
C LEU A 383 2.61 -26.08 -56.03
N PRO A 384 3.12 -24.86 -56.33
CA PRO A 384 4.50 -24.68 -56.80
C PRO A 384 5.50 -24.96 -55.67
N GLU A 385 6.64 -25.56 -56.03
CA GLU A 385 7.75 -25.90 -55.13
C GLU A 385 8.44 -24.62 -54.60
N GLU A 386 8.31 -24.35 -53.29
CA GLU A 386 9.21 -23.44 -52.58
C GLU A 386 10.50 -24.19 -52.20
N ASN A 387 11.62 -23.50 -52.35
CA ASN A 387 12.96 -24.04 -52.17
C ASN A 387 13.32 -23.99 -50.68
N GLU A 388 13.26 -25.13 -49.99
CA GLU A 388 13.42 -25.25 -48.53
C GLU A 388 14.86 -25.06 -48.00
N ASP A 389 15.81 -24.68 -48.86
CA ASP A 389 17.25 -24.55 -48.54
C ASP A 389 17.78 -23.09 -48.46
N GLU A 390 16.91 -22.06 -48.46
CA GLU A 390 17.37 -20.68 -48.23
C GLU A 390 17.61 -20.42 -46.74
N ILE A 391 18.83 -20.73 -46.28
CA ILE A 391 19.33 -20.31 -44.97
C ILE A 391 19.46 -18.78 -44.98
N VAL A 392 18.51 -18.10 -44.32
CA VAL A 392 18.61 -16.67 -44.00
C VAL A 392 19.70 -16.48 -42.94
N THR A 393 20.93 -16.21 -43.38
CA THR A 393 22.01 -15.81 -42.47
C THR A 393 21.77 -14.38 -42.00
N GLY A 394 21.10 -14.22 -40.87
CA GLY A 394 21.09 -12.98 -40.10
C GLY A 394 22.50 -12.71 -39.57
N THR A 395 23.18 -11.70 -40.10
CA THR A 395 24.50 -11.29 -39.64
C THR A 395 24.39 -10.44 -38.37
N GLN A 396 24.27 -11.08 -37.21
CA GLN A 396 24.83 -10.61 -35.94
C GLN A 396 25.26 -11.86 -35.14
N ASN A 397 26.57 -12.01 -34.92
CA ASN A 397 27.11 -13.07 -34.09
C ASN A 397 26.64 -12.84 -32.65
N PHE A 398 25.73 -13.67 -32.14
CA PHE A 398 25.39 -13.73 -30.71
C PHE A 398 26.66 -13.89 -29.84
N ALA A 399 27.67 -14.60 -30.35
CA ALA A 399 28.97 -14.77 -29.68
C ALA A 399 29.73 -13.45 -29.46
N ASP A 400 29.68 -12.49 -30.39
CA ASP A 400 30.36 -11.20 -30.24
C ASP A 400 29.60 -10.29 -29.27
N ALA A 401 28.26 -10.35 -29.26
CA ALA A 401 27.43 -9.60 -28.33
C ALA A 401 27.57 -10.10 -26.88
N VAL A 402 27.62 -11.41 -26.65
CA VAL A 402 27.76 -12.01 -25.31
C VAL A 402 29.14 -11.73 -24.71
N LYS A 403 30.19 -11.71 -25.55
CA LYS A 403 31.54 -11.33 -25.14
C LYS A 403 31.67 -9.86 -24.74
N GLU A 404 30.86 -8.98 -25.33
CA GLU A 404 30.77 -7.56 -24.94
C GLU A 404 30.15 -7.37 -23.55
N PHE A 405 29.35 -8.33 -23.08
CA PHE A 405 28.81 -8.38 -21.72
C PHE A 405 29.73 -9.09 -20.70
N GLY A 406 30.91 -9.57 -21.11
CA GLY A 406 31.93 -10.13 -20.21
C GLY A 406 31.76 -11.60 -19.86
N PHE A 407 30.95 -12.36 -20.60
CA PHE A 407 30.76 -13.80 -20.41
C PHE A 407 31.46 -14.59 -21.53
N ASP A 408 32.23 -15.61 -21.15
CA ASP A 408 32.88 -16.54 -22.08
C ASP A 408 31.92 -17.70 -22.41
N GLU A 409 31.86 -18.10 -23.68
CA GLU A 409 30.92 -19.11 -24.22
C GLU A 409 30.99 -20.45 -23.48
N GLU A 410 32.20 -20.92 -23.17
CA GLU A 410 32.41 -22.17 -22.41
C GLU A 410 31.82 -22.10 -20.99
N HIS A 411 31.80 -20.91 -20.36
CA HIS A 411 31.26 -20.78 -19.01
C HIS A 411 29.72 -20.79 -19.00
N LEU A 412 29.10 -20.18 -20.00
CA LEU A 412 27.64 -20.18 -20.12
C LEU A 412 27.11 -21.56 -20.51
N GLU A 413 27.78 -22.29 -21.39
CA GLU A 413 27.40 -23.67 -21.69
C GLU A 413 27.50 -24.56 -20.43
N GLU A 414 28.55 -24.43 -19.63
CA GLU A 414 28.70 -25.17 -18.38
C GLU A 414 27.63 -24.80 -17.33
N GLU A 415 27.29 -23.51 -17.15
CA GLU A 415 26.23 -23.09 -16.23
C GLU A 415 24.84 -23.53 -16.69
N TRP A 416 24.59 -23.51 -18.00
CA TRP A 416 23.32 -23.96 -18.56
C TRP A 416 23.16 -25.47 -18.44
N ASP A 417 24.19 -26.24 -18.77
CA ASP A 417 24.17 -27.70 -18.61
C ASP A 417 23.98 -28.08 -17.12
N ALA A 418 24.67 -27.40 -16.20
CA ALA A 418 24.51 -27.62 -14.76
C ALA A 418 23.11 -27.24 -14.24
N ASN A 419 22.53 -26.14 -14.73
CA ASN A 419 21.18 -25.74 -14.35
C ASN A 419 20.11 -26.66 -14.94
N ILE A 420 20.30 -27.16 -16.16
CA ILE A 420 19.39 -28.15 -16.76
C ILE A 420 19.48 -29.47 -15.99
N GLU A 421 20.67 -29.96 -15.67
CA GLU A 421 20.83 -31.17 -14.85
C GLU A 421 20.20 -31.01 -13.47
N ALA A 422 20.37 -29.85 -12.82
CA ALA A 422 19.74 -29.56 -11.54
C ALA A 422 18.20 -29.48 -11.63
N ALA A 423 17.67 -28.87 -12.69
CA ALA A 423 16.23 -28.77 -12.93
C ALA A 423 15.62 -30.14 -13.25
N GLU A 424 16.28 -30.95 -14.08
CA GLU A 424 15.84 -32.32 -14.38
C GLU A 424 15.83 -33.19 -13.12
N ALA A 425 16.84 -33.08 -12.26
CA ALA A 425 16.88 -33.78 -10.98
C ALA A 425 15.78 -33.33 -10.01
N GLU A 426 15.44 -32.04 -9.98
CA GLU A 426 14.33 -31.53 -9.16
C GLU A 426 12.97 -32.01 -9.68
N VAL A 427 12.79 -32.02 -11.01
CA VAL A 427 11.57 -32.51 -11.65
C VAL A 427 11.41 -34.01 -11.43
N GLU A 428 12.47 -34.81 -11.56
CA GLU A 428 12.44 -36.25 -11.27
C GLU A 428 12.13 -36.50 -9.79
N ALA A 429 12.74 -35.77 -8.86
CA ALA A 429 12.43 -35.88 -7.44
C ALA A 429 10.99 -35.45 -7.10
N ALA A 430 10.44 -34.46 -7.80
CA ALA A 430 9.05 -34.05 -7.65
C ALA A 430 8.08 -35.11 -8.22
N TYR A 431 8.43 -35.70 -9.35
CA TYR A 431 7.67 -36.80 -9.96
C TYR A 431 7.67 -38.04 -9.07
N ASP A 432 8.80 -38.42 -8.49
CA ASP A 432 8.91 -39.53 -7.55
C ASP A 432 8.09 -39.32 -6.27
N ARG A 433 8.05 -38.09 -5.73
CA ARG A 433 7.18 -37.77 -4.59
C ARG A 433 5.71 -37.89 -4.94
N ARG A 434 5.29 -37.35 -6.09
CA ARG A 434 3.90 -37.44 -6.58
C ARG A 434 3.49 -38.89 -6.78
N TYR A 435 4.37 -39.69 -7.40
CA TYR A 435 4.12 -41.10 -7.67
C TYR A 435 4.07 -41.93 -6.38
N ALA A 436 4.95 -41.65 -5.42
CA ALA A 436 4.92 -42.29 -4.10
C ALA A 436 3.64 -41.94 -3.32
N ASP A 437 3.19 -40.69 -3.38
CA ASP A 437 1.93 -40.26 -2.77
C ASP A 437 0.72 -40.92 -3.46
N GLU A 438 0.71 -41.01 -4.79
CA GLU A 438 -0.35 -41.68 -5.55
C GLU A 438 -0.43 -43.17 -5.19
N LEU A 439 0.71 -43.87 -5.15
CA LEU A 439 0.78 -45.28 -4.79
C LEU A 439 0.38 -45.53 -3.33
N ALA A 440 0.76 -44.63 -2.41
CA ALA A 440 0.31 -44.68 -1.03
C ALA A 440 -1.20 -44.44 -0.90
N THR A 441 -1.77 -43.58 -1.75
CA THR A 441 -3.21 -43.24 -1.76
C THR A 441 -4.05 -44.36 -2.37
N GLU A 442 -3.52 -45.10 -3.35
CA GLU A 442 -4.17 -46.29 -3.95
C GLU A 442 -4.20 -47.50 -3.00
N GLU A 443 -3.25 -47.62 -2.06
CA GLU A 443 -3.21 -48.71 -1.07
C GLU A 443 -4.08 -48.43 0.18
N MET A 444 -4.61 -47.21 0.33
CA MET A 444 -5.47 -46.82 1.47
C MET A 444 -6.93 -47.19 1.24
N THR A 445 -7.65 -47.47 2.33
CA THR A 445 -9.10 -47.70 2.27
C THR A 445 -9.88 -46.39 2.06
N ASP A 446 -11.11 -46.45 1.54
CA ASP A 446 -11.91 -45.26 1.19
C ASP A 446 -12.11 -44.30 2.40
N GLU A 447 -12.25 -44.85 3.61
CA GLU A 447 -12.39 -44.07 4.85
C GLU A 447 -11.09 -43.35 5.27
N GLU A 448 -9.93 -43.97 5.00
CA GLU A 448 -8.60 -43.36 5.27
C GLU A 448 -8.24 -42.32 4.22
N ARG A 449 -8.75 -42.48 2.99
CA ARG A 449 -8.54 -41.55 1.87
C ARG A 449 -9.27 -40.22 2.09
N GLU A 450 -10.50 -40.26 2.59
CA GLU A 450 -11.25 -39.04 2.94
C GLU A 450 -10.55 -38.23 4.05
N ALA A 451 -10.03 -38.90 5.10
CA ALA A 451 -9.25 -38.24 6.15
C ALA A 451 -7.90 -37.68 5.63
N TYR A 452 -7.27 -38.34 4.66
CA TYR A 452 -6.05 -37.83 4.02
C TYR A 452 -6.33 -36.59 3.15
N PHE A 453 -7.44 -36.55 2.41
CA PHE A 453 -7.82 -35.37 1.62
C PHE A 453 -8.27 -34.19 2.50
N GLU A 454 -8.87 -34.44 3.66
CA GLU A 454 -9.28 -33.38 4.59
C GLU A 454 -8.07 -32.71 5.30
N ARG A 455 -6.96 -33.44 5.51
CA ARG A 455 -5.73 -32.89 6.11
C ARG A 455 -4.82 -32.13 5.13
N VAL A 456 -4.91 -32.39 3.83
CA VAL A 456 -4.08 -31.71 2.81
C VAL A 456 -4.73 -30.38 2.45
N THR A 457 -4.56 -29.40 3.34
CA THR A 457 -4.76 -27.99 2.98
C THR A 457 -3.55 -27.50 2.20
N THR A 458 -3.79 -26.59 1.25
CA THR A 458 -2.80 -26.01 0.33
C THR A 458 -1.49 -25.60 1.02
N THR A 459 -0.37 -25.74 0.30
CA THR A 459 1.04 -25.57 0.73
C THR A 459 1.44 -24.19 1.27
N LEU A 460 0.49 -23.35 1.71
CA LEU A 460 0.71 -22.14 2.50
C LEU A 460 0.56 -22.35 4.02
N SER A 461 0.01 -23.48 4.47
CA SER A 461 -0.27 -23.72 5.91
C SER A 461 0.78 -24.55 6.64
N ALA A 462 1.83 -25.06 5.97
CA ALA A 462 2.78 -26.01 6.56
C ALA A 462 3.95 -25.40 7.35
N ARG A 463 3.87 -24.12 7.76
CA ARG A 463 4.88 -23.48 8.64
C ARG A 463 4.28 -22.83 9.89
N ARG A 464 3.47 -23.59 10.65
CA ARG A 464 3.33 -23.48 12.12
C ARG A 464 2.18 -24.38 12.56
N SER A 465 2.49 -25.54 13.12
CA SER A 465 1.46 -26.38 13.75
C SER A 465 1.97 -27.04 15.03
N ASP A 466 2.77 -26.33 15.82
CA ASP A 466 3.05 -26.66 17.21
C ASP A 466 2.64 -25.46 18.07
N ASP A 467 1.33 -25.27 18.22
CA ASP A 467 0.62 -24.67 19.37
C ASP A 467 -0.79 -24.28 18.93
N VAL A 468 -1.73 -25.22 19.07
CA VAL A 468 -3.16 -24.93 18.94
C VAL A 468 -3.61 -24.28 20.24
N GLN A 469 -3.59 -22.95 20.30
CA GLN A 469 -4.45 -22.21 21.22
C GLN A 469 -5.73 -21.88 20.46
N ASP A 470 -6.86 -22.44 20.90
CA ASP A 470 -8.18 -22.10 20.36
C ASP A 470 -8.38 -20.58 20.43
N LEU A 471 -8.88 -19.98 19.34
CA LEU A 471 -9.19 -18.55 19.26
C LEU A 471 -10.07 -18.08 20.43
N ASP A 472 -10.97 -18.94 20.91
CA ASP A 472 -11.82 -18.66 22.07
C ASP A 472 -11.06 -18.63 23.41
N SER A 473 -9.94 -19.35 23.53
CA SER A 473 -9.05 -19.31 24.70
C SER A 473 -8.27 -18.00 24.78
N ILE A 474 -7.84 -17.47 23.63
CA ILE A 474 -7.14 -16.18 23.54
C ILE A 474 -8.11 -15.01 23.79
N LEU A 475 -9.36 -15.12 23.32
CA LEU A 475 -10.38 -14.10 23.52
C LEU A 475 -10.88 -14.04 24.97
N SER A 476 -10.92 -15.18 25.68
CA SER A 476 -11.33 -15.22 27.09
C SER A 476 -10.24 -14.74 28.05
N GLU A 477 -8.96 -14.85 27.68
CA GLU A 477 -7.84 -14.30 28.46
C GLU A 477 -7.76 -12.75 28.38
N LYS A 478 -8.33 -12.13 27.34
CA LYS A 478 -8.26 -10.67 27.10
C LYS A 478 -9.47 -9.83 27.55
N GLY A 479 -10.45 -10.43 28.23
CA GLY A 479 -11.59 -9.71 28.86
C GLY A 479 -12.85 -9.57 28.00
N GLU A 480 -13.95 -9.12 28.61
CA GLU A 480 -15.29 -9.10 28.00
C GLU A 480 -15.38 -8.21 26.74
N LEU A 481 -15.78 -8.82 25.62
CA LEU A 481 -16.09 -8.12 24.37
C LEU A 481 -17.33 -7.22 24.56
N LYS A 482 -17.12 -5.91 24.64
CA LYS A 482 -18.20 -4.91 24.69
C LYS A 482 -18.55 -4.47 23.26
N SER A 483 -19.75 -4.80 22.78
CA SER A 483 -20.20 -4.39 21.45
C SER A 483 -20.58 -2.91 21.39
N LEU A 484 -20.01 -2.20 20.42
CA LEU A 484 -20.12 -0.74 20.20
C LEU A 484 -21.54 -0.24 19.87
N ALA A 485 -22.53 -1.13 19.73
CA ALA A 485 -23.87 -0.79 19.25
C ALA A 485 -24.84 -0.30 20.35
N LYS A 486 -24.43 -0.27 21.63
CA LYS A 486 -25.33 0.05 22.76
C LYS A 486 -25.12 1.42 23.41
N GLU A 487 -24.18 2.23 22.96
CA GLU A 487 -23.97 3.58 23.52
C GLU A 487 -24.61 4.62 22.59
N THR A 488 -25.69 5.24 23.07
CA THR A 488 -26.39 6.35 22.42
C THR A 488 -25.63 7.64 22.73
N GLY A 489 -24.57 7.91 21.98
CA GLY A 489 -23.82 9.15 22.08
C GLY A 489 -23.07 9.43 20.78
N GLU A 490 -23.30 10.60 20.19
CA GLU A 490 -22.56 11.05 19.01
C GLU A 490 -21.05 11.06 19.32
N LEU A 491 -20.27 10.38 18.47
CA LEU A 491 -18.82 10.33 18.54
C LEU A 491 -18.22 11.73 18.27
N SER A 492 -18.14 12.54 19.32
CA SER A 492 -17.32 13.76 19.32
C SER A 492 -15.91 13.41 19.77
N ALA A 493 -14.90 14.06 19.17
CA ALA A 493 -13.47 13.88 19.41
C ALA A 493 -12.97 14.19 20.85
N SER A 494 -13.90 14.26 21.82
CA SER A 494 -13.70 14.67 23.21
C SER A 494 -13.97 13.54 24.20
N ASP A 495 -14.23 12.31 23.73
CA ASP A 495 -14.64 11.22 24.61
C ASP A 495 -13.48 10.74 25.49
N ALA A 496 -13.48 11.19 26.74
CA ALA A 496 -12.43 10.97 27.71
C ALA A 496 -12.32 9.49 28.12
N ALA A 497 -13.42 8.74 28.05
CA ALA A 497 -13.45 7.34 28.49
C ALA A 497 -12.68 6.41 27.54
N ILE A 498 -12.78 6.62 26.23
CA ILE A 498 -12.03 5.83 25.24
C ILE A 498 -10.53 6.15 25.32
N ARG A 499 -10.18 7.42 25.59
CA ARG A 499 -8.79 7.84 25.76
C ARG A 499 -8.16 7.33 27.05
N GLU A 500 -8.89 7.32 28.16
CA GLU A 500 -8.45 6.74 29.44
C GLU A 500 -8.15 5.24 29.27
N GLN A 501 -9.01 4.50 28.56
CA GLN A 501 -8.79 3.08 28.27
C GLN A 501 -7.63 2.84 27.32
N LEU A 502 -7.43 3.72 26.32
CA LEU A 502 -6.24 3.65 25.47
C LEU A 502 -4.97 3.86 26.29
N PHE A 503 -4.92 4.82 27.22
CA PHE A 503 -3.76 5.01 28.10
C PHE A 503 -3.52 3.84 29.06
N GLU A 504 -4.56 3.22 29.61
CA GLU A 504 -4.42 2.00 30.43
C GLU A 504 -3.88 0.81 29.62
N ILE A 505 -4.21 0.72 28.32
CA ILE A 505 -3.77 -0.37 27.44
C ILE A 505 -2.36 -0.10 26.87
N THR A 506 -2.04 1.14 26.53
CA THR A 506 -0.75 1.50 25.91
C THR A 506 0.34 1.85 26.91
N GLY A 507 -0.02 2.15 28.16
CA GLY A 507 0.94 2.52 29.23
C GLY A 507 1.63 3.87 29.00
N GLU A 508 1.07 4.72 28.14
CA GLU A 508 1.65 6.02 27.77
C GLU A 508 1.13 7.15 28.68
N ASP A 509 2.03 7.99 29.20
CA ASP A 509 1.71 9.04 30.19
C ASP A 509 1.17 10.30 29.47
N GLY A 510 -0.11 10.25 29.08
CA GLY A 510 -0.80 11.31 28.36
C GLY A 510 -1.70 12.20 29.23
N VAL A 511 -1.89 13.45 28.82
CA VAL A 511 -2.72 14.42 29.55
C VAL A 511 -4.20 14.23 29.22
N MET A 512 -5.05 14.04 30.24
CA MET A 512 -6.49 13.89 30.02
C MET A 512 -7.21 15.21 29.67
N PRO A 513 -8.31 15.18 28.89
CA PRO A 513 -9.15 16.35 28.67
C PRO A 513 -9.70 16.91 29.99
N GLY A 514 -9.21 18.08 30.40
CA GLY A 514 -9.57 18.74 31.67
C GLY A 514 -8.42 18.90 32.66
N GLU A 515 -7.28 18.25 32.41
CA GLU A 515 -6.06 18.41 33.21
C GLU A 515 -5.30 19.68 32.80
N LYS A 516 -5.01 20.54 33.79
CA LYS A 516 -4.32 21.81 33.57
C LYS A 516 -2.81 21.59 33.54
N VAL A 517 -2.25 21.47 32.34
CA VAL A 517 -0.80 21.44 32.12
C VAL A 517 -0.20 22.82 32.44
N LYS A 518 0.76 22.87 33.37
CA LYS A 518 1.62 24.04 33.52
C LYS A 518 2.74 23.95 32.48
N ILE A 519 2.53 24.62 31.34
CA ILE A 519 3.56 24.77 30.32
C ILE A 519 4.63 25.72 30.87
N GLY A 520 5.79 25.17 31.22
CA GLY A 520 6.97 25.93 31.62
C GLY A 520 7.58 26.62 30.41
N MET A 521 6.98 27.73 29.98
CA MET A 521 7.60 28.61 28.99
C MET A 521 8.77 29.34 29.66
N SER A 522 9.97 29.10 29.16
CA SER A 522 11.19 29.84 29.42
C SER A 522 11.06 31.29 28.94
N LEU A 523 10.32 32.10 29.69
CA LEU A 523 10.41 33.55 29.62
C LEU A 523 11.51 33.99 30.57
N THR A 524 12.62 34.39 29.94
CA THR A 524 13.64 35.33 30.41
C THR A 524 13.56 35.75 31.87
N ASP A 525 14.62 35.40 32.59
CA ASP A 525 15.01 35.95 33.89
C ASP A 525 14.86 37.49 33.90
N SER A 526 13.84 37.97 34.61
CA SER A 526 13.69 39.39 34.93
C SER A 526 13.36 39.54 36.41
N ALA A 527 14.32 39.17 37.25
CA ALA A 527 14.40 39.68 38.61
C ALA A 527 14.74 41.19 38.59
N PHE A 528 13.74 42.03 38.38
CA PHE A 528 13.81 43.45 38.72
C PHE A 528 12.53 43.89 39.44
N ALA A 529 12.75 44.49 40.61
CA ALA A 529 11.74 44.80 41.59
C ALA A 529 10.67 45.79 41.10
N GLY A 530 9.41 45.46 41.40
CA GLY A 530 8.32 46.42 41.56
C GLY A 530 7.67 46.90 40.26
N ASN A 531 6.68 46.15 39.79
CA ASN A 531 5.40 46.70 39.38
C ASN A 531 4.37 45.59 39.14
N GLU A 532 3.15 45.83 39.62
CA GLU A 532 1.96 45.01 39.39
C GLU A 532 1.62 44.93 37.89
N VAL A 533 1.33 43.73 37.39
CA VAL A 533 0.74 43.55 36.05
C VAL A 533 -0.47 42.65 36.16
N SER A 534 -1.60 43.15 35.65
CA SER A 534 -2.91 42.51 35.61
C SER A 534 -2.92 41.27 34.71
N GLU A 535 -3.53 40.18 35.21
CA GLU A 535 -3.78 38.94 34.47
C GLU A 535 -4.58 39.19 33.19
N ALA A 536 -4.00 38.88 32.03
CA ALA A 536 -4.69 38.85 30.75
C ALA A 536 -5.18 37.42 30.49
N THR A 537 -6.49 37.20 30.63
CA THR A 537 -7.19 36.02 30.10
C THR A 537 -7.37 36.18 28.59
N ALA A 538 -6.68 35.38 27.78
CA ALA A 538 -6.95 35.32 26.34
C ALA A 538 -8.21 34.46 26.09
N ASN A 539 -9.27 35.10 25.60
CA ASN A 539 -10.52 34.46 25.17
C ASN A 539 -10.45 34.30 23.65
N PHE A 540 -10.43 33.06 23.14
CA PHE A 540 -10.46 32.76 21.72
C PHE A 540 -11.92 32.65 21.24
N SER A 541 -12.49 33.78 20.84
CA SER A 541 -13.70 33.82 20.01
C SER A 541 -13.38 34.58 18.73
N PHE A 542 -13.46 33.90 17.59
CA PHE A 542 -13.35 34.51 16.27
C PHE A 542 -14.67 35.21 15.92
N ASP A 543 -14.61 36.51 15.67
CA ASP A 543 -15.69 37.27 15.03
C ASP A 543 -15.28 37.55 13.59
N ASP A 544 -15.93 36.88 12.64
CA ASP A 544 -15.86 37.20 11.22
C ASP A 544 -16.63 38.50 10.97
N LYS A 545 -15.91 39.58 10.62
CA LYS A 545 -16.38 40.64 9.71
C LYS A 545 -15.29 41.66 9.37
N GLU A 546 -15.01 41.70 8.07
CA GLU A 546 -14.71 42.86 7.23
C GLU A 546 -13.38 43.61 7.39
N GLU A 547 -12.58 43.47 6.33
CA GLU A 547 -11.51 44.35 5.90
C GLU A 547 -11.93 45.84 5.88
N ARG A 548 -11.08 46.72 6.45
CA ARG A 548 -10.34 47.78 5.73
C ARG A 548 -9.67 48.77 6.72
N PRO A 549 -8.60 49.47 6.28
CA PRO A 549 -7.53 49.92 7.16
C PRO A 549 -7.58 51.43 7.44
N VAL A 550 -6.59 51.86 8.24
CA VAL A 550 -5.81 53.12 8.13
C VAL A 550 -5.81 53.97 9.41
N ALA A 551 -4.59 54.09 9.94
CA ALA A 551 -3.94 55.23 10.59
C ALA A 551 -4.50 55.87 11.87
N GLY A 552 -3.53 56.29 12.68
CA GLY A 552 -3.54 57.68 13.14
C GLY A 552 -3.66 57.87 14.64
N THR A 553 -2.50 57.90 15.28
CA THR A 553 -2.08 58.96 16.22
C THR A 553 -2.96 59.32 17.41
N GLU A 554 -2.34 59.09 18.58
CA GLU A 554 -2.09 60.09 19.62
C GLU A 554 -3.20 60.52 20.59
N LYS A 555 -2.83 60.37 21.88
CA LYS A 555 -3.00 61.31 22.99
C LYS A 555 -4.43 61.46 23.54
N LYS A 556 -4.65 61.70 24.83
CA LYS A 556 -3.93 61.60 26.11
C LYS A 556 -4.96 62.16 27.10
N ALA A 557 -5.08 61.55 28.28
CA ALA A 557 -5.55 62.20 29.52
C ALA A 557 -7.02 62.68 29.50
N SER A 558 -7.77 62.80 30.60
CA SER A 558 -7.63 62.53 32.02
C SER A 558 -9.01 62.90 32.62
N GLU A 559 -9.13 62.75 33.94
CA GLU A 559 -10.19 63.26 34.83
C GLU A 559 -11.28 62.24 35.17
N THR A 560 -11.13 61.47 36.26
CA THR A 560 -11.43 61.82 37.67
C THR A 560 -12.85 62.37 37.83
N SER A 561 -13.83 61.54 38.24
CA SER A 561 -14.22 61.27 39.64
C SER A 561 -15.67 61.74 39.86
N PRO A 562 -16.37 61.39 40.96
CA PRO A 562 -16.36 60.16 41.75
C PRO A 562 -17.75 59.73 42.29
N ALA A 563 -17.73 58.63 43.04
CA ALA A 563 -18.29 58.49 44.39
C ALA A 563 -19.70 57.90 44.64
N LYS A 564 -19.68 57.05 45.67
CA LYS A 564 -20.74 56.61 46.62
C LYS A 564 -21.59 55.46 46.08
N GLY A 565 -21.51 54.25 46.64
CA GLY A 565 -21.70 53.85 48.05
C GLY A 565 -22.95 52.95 48.05
N ARG A 566 -23.09 51.82 48.76
CA ARG A 566 -22.67 51.41 50.10
C ARG A 566 -22.79 49.86 50.19
N LYS A 567 -21.93 49.28 51.02
CA LYS A 567 -22.08 48.13 51.97
C LYS A 567 -23.51 47.57 52.16
N ALA A 568 -23.80 46.30 52.50
CA ALA A 568 -23.01 45.18 53.01
C ALA A 568 -23.88 43.89 53.17
N VAL A 569 -23.25 42.71 52.98
CA VAL A 569 -23.23 41.54 53.90
C VAL A 569 -24.56 40.80 54.23
N ARG A 570 -24.68 39.49 53.90
CA ARG A 570 -24.41 38.31 54.80
C ARG A 570 -24.84 36.95 54.21
N ARG A 571 -23.85 36.04 54.18
CA ARG A 571 -23.80 34.57 54.44
C ARG A 571 -25.03 33.64 54.30
N ARG A 572 -24.80 32.60 53.47
CA ARG A 572 -25.30 31.19 53.33
C ARG A 572 -26.20 30.59 54.44
N PRO A 573 -27.07 29.60 54.09
CA PRO A 573 -26.73 28.19 54.35
C PRO A 573 -27.21 27.17 53.27
N SER A 574 -26.95 25.91 53.56
CA SER A 574 -26.90 24.69 52.73
C SER A 574 -28.18 23.84 52.60
N ARG A 575 -28.14 22.92 51.61
CA ARG A 575 -28.83 21.60 51.47
C ARG A 575 -30.30 21.55 51.03
N GLN A 576 -30.60 20.88 49.90
CA GLN A 576 -31.28 19.55 49.85
C GLN A 576 -31.59 19.07 48.41
N ALA A 577 -31.68 17.75 48.27
CA ALA A 577 -31.95 16.98 47.06
C ALA A 577 -33.43 16.57 46.91
N LYS A 578 -33.93 16.48 45.66
CA LYS A 578 -35.06 15.67 45.11
C LYS A 578 -35.30 16.15 43.65
N LYS A 579 -35.72 15.39 42.63
CA LYS A 579 -36.43 14.11 42.52
C LYS A 579 -36.35 13.65 41.04
N GLU A 580 -36.18 12.36 40.76
CA GLU A 580 -36.37 11.76 39.42
C GLU A 580 -37.85 11.85 38.99
N GLU A 581 -38.06 12.10 37.69
CA GLU A 581 -39.35 12.03 36.99
C GLU A 581 -39.13 11.13 35.76
N ALA A 582 -39.97 10.11 35.58
CA ALA A 582 -39.84 9.10 34.52
C ALA A 582 -40.17 9.67 33.12
N PRO A 583 -39.56 9.17 32.03
CA PRO A 583 -39.88 9.64 30.68
C PRO A 583 -41.26 9.15 30.20
N PRO A 584 -41.98 9.95 29.39
CA PRO A 584 -43.28 9.57 28.81
C PRO A 584 -43.13 8.55 27.67
N GLU A 585 -44.06 7.58 27.59
CA GLU A 585 -44.14 6.60 26.50
C GLU A 585 -44.50 7.28 25.17
N THR A 586 -43.76 6.95 24.09
CA THR A 586 -43.94 7.43 22.72
C THR A 586 -44.28 6.28 21.78
N ASP A 587 -45.13 6.52 20.78
CA ASP A 587 -45.50 5.58 19.72
C ASP A 587 -44.72 5.90 18.43
N VAL A 588 -44.56 4.94 17.53
CA VAL A 588 -43.77 5.15 16.29
C VAL A 588 -44.68 5.43 15.10
N CYS A 589 -44.37 6.48 14.33
CA CYS A 589 -45.08 6.79 13.10
C CYS A 589 -44.87 5.69 12.04
N GLY A 590 -45.92 4.96 11.66
CA GLY A 590 -45.83 3.90 10.65
C GLY A 590 -45.43 4.33 9.24
N ALA A 591 -45.38 5.63 8.93
CA ALA A 591 -44.99 6.14 7.61
C ALA A 591 -43.51 6.56 7.52
N CYS A 592 -42.91 7.05 8.62
CA CYS A 592 -41.54 7.57 8.61
C CYS A 592 -40.67 7.10 9.78
N GLY A 593 -41.21 6.27 10.69
CA GLY A 593 -40.47 5.72 11.82
C GLY A 593 -40.15 6.71 12.94
N ALA A 594 -40.65 7.95 12.89
CA ALA A 594 -40.40 8.95 13.91
C ALA A 594 -41.27 8.74 15.17
N ASP A 595 -40.68 8.95 16.34
CA ASP A 595 -41.39 8.90 17.63
C ASP A 595 -42.41 10.03 17.73
N VAL A 596 -43.67 9.68 17.94
CA VAL A 596 -44.80 10.58 18.13
C VAL A 596 -45.44 10.35 19.51
N PRO A 597 -45.93 11.41 20.18
CA PRO A 597 -46.64 11.26 21.44
C PRO A 597 -47.93 10.41 21.26
N ILE A 598 -48.24 9.55 22.22
CA ILE A 598 -49.46 8.73 22.20
C ILE A 598 -50.70 9.64 22.06
N GLY A 599 -51.45 9.49 20.98
CA GLY A 599 -52.65 10.29 20.66
C GLY A 599 -52.42 11.51 19.74
N ALA A 600 -51.24 11.64 19.11
CA ALA A 600 -51.01 12.65 18.08
C ALA A 600 -51.79 12.32 16.79
N ASN A 601 -52.57 13.28 16.29
CA ASN A 601 -53.36 13.12 15.06
C ASN A 601 -52.55 13.41 13.77
N GLU A 602 -51.31 13.86 13.90
CA GLU A 602 -50.40 14.06 12.78
C GLU A 602 -48.94 13.95 13.20
N CYS A 603 -48.10 13.43 12.30
CA CYS A 603 -46.66 13.34 12.50
C CYS A 603 -46.01 14.69 12.18
N GLY A 604 -45.29 15.28 13.14
CA GLY A 604 -44.58 16.55 12.94
C GLY A 604 -43.40 16.48 11.97
N VAL A 605 -42.89 15.27 11.66
CA VAL A 605 -41.72 15.08 10.78
C VAL A 605 -42.14 14.91 9.32
N CYS A 606 -43.13 14.06 9.04
CA CYS A 606 -43.56 13.78 7.66
C CYS A 606 -44.96 14.32 7.30
N GLY A 607 -45.69 14.92 8.25
CA GLY A 607 -47.03 15.46 8.03
C GLY A 607 -48.13 14.41 7.85
N ALA A 608 -47.83 13.12 8.05
CA ALA A 608 -48.81 12.05 7.94
C ALA A 608 -49.88 12.18 9.03
N LYS A 609 -51.16 12.25 8.65
CA LYS A 609 -52.28 12.34 9.58
C LYS A 609 -52.73 10.94 10.01
N PHE A 610 -52.80 10.71 11.32
CA PHE A 610 -53.30 9.49 11.91
C PHE A 610 -54.77 9.72 12.26
N GLY A 611 -55.66 8.89 11.70
CA GLY A 611 -57.12 8.98 11.87
C GLY A 611 -57.64 7.96 12.86
#